data_AF-A0A4C1X1T0-F1
#
_entry.id   AF-A0A4C1X1T0-F1
#
_cell.length_a   1.000
_cell.length_b   1.000
_cell.length_c   1.000
_cell.angle_alpha   90.00
_cell.angle_beta   90.00
_cell.angle_gamma   90.00
#
_symmetry.space_group_name_H-M   'P 1'
#
loop_
_entity.id
_entity.type
_entity.pdbx_description
1 polymer ?
#
loop_
_entity_poly.entity_id
_entity_poly.type
_entity_poly.pdbx_seq_one_letter_code
_entity_poly.pdbx_strand_id
1 'polypeptide(L)'
;MRIERLLSSIVTLCSRLTCKLRSIANVVAKQSFMTRFALNNLITLTGSQPLAKMTAKEFMMGYKSQLLTLGNQFMPGWIYFDKLGLIDRMYDFEGDYETVYTGEDDLSLSGLIDTYRGSQDLPQWKGRHCSNVQYASDGTKFKGGVTRNDSLLFFRKSLCRAAPLNSDQHPAVVHYAMVTKGQGVACKPESMAVTDQEALD
;
A
#
# COMPACT_ATOMS: atom_id res chain seq x y z
N MET A 1 27.95 9.85 -25.14
CA MET A 1 27.60 8.42 -25.30
C MET A 1 27.26 7.66 -24.00
N ARG A 2 27.68 8.09 -22.79
CA ARG A 2 27.35 7.39 -21.53
C ARG A 2 25.98 7.79 -20.92
N ILE A 3 25.54 9.04 -21.09
CA ILE A 3 24.26 9.54 -20.54
C ILE A 3 23.04 8.98 -21.28
N GLU A 4 23.10 8.86 -22.61
CA GLU A 4 22.00 8.26 -23.39
C GLU A 4 21.81 6.76 -23.11
N ARG A 5 22.89 6.03 -22.79
CA ARG A 5 22.79 4.62 -22.38
C ARG A 5 22.24 4.48 -20.96
N LEU A 6 22.53 5.42 -20.05
CA LEU A 6 21.93 5.47 -18.71
C LEU A 6 20.45 5.81 -18.75
N LEU A 7 20.04 6.81 -19.54
CA LEU A 7 18.64 7.13 -19.80
C LEU A 7 17.91 5.98 -20.50
N SER A 8 18.54 5.32 -21.48
CA SER A 8 18.00 4.12 -22.13
C SER A 8 17.86 2.96 -21.15
N SER A 9 18.84 2.74 -20.26
CA SER A 9 18.76 1.70 -19.22
C SER A 9 17.69 2.00 -18.16
N ILE A 10 17.52 3.25 -17.73
CA ILE A 10 16.44 3.66 -16.81
C ILE A 10 15.07 3.54 -17.49
N VAL A 11 14.95 3.97 -18.75
CA VAL A 11 13.74 3.80 -19.56
C VAL A 11 13.47 2.33 -19.85
N THR A 12 14.49 1.48 -19.96
CA THR A 12 14.36 0.02 -20.14
C THR A 12 14.03 -0.69 -18.84
N LEU A 13 14.55 -0.23 -17.69
CA LEU A 13 14.17 -0.71 -16.36
C LEU A 13 12.71 -0.34 -16.06
N CYS A 14 12.28 0.86 -16.48
CA CYS A 14 10.89 1.32 -16.40
C CYS A 14 9.99 0.64 -17.44
N SER A 15 10.51 0.32 -18.63
CA SER A 15 9.85 -0.53 -19.64
C SER A 15 9.78 -2.00 -19.25
N ARG A 16 10.45 -2.42 -18.16
CA ARG A 16 10.23 -3.73 -17.54
C ARG A 16 9.13 -3.69 -16.46
N LEU A 17 8.51 -2.53 -16.20
CA LEU A 17 7.24 -2.43 -15.48
C LEU A 17 6.05 -2.56 -16.44
N THR A 18 5.92 -3.71 -17.12
CA THR A 18 4.65 -4.12 -17.75
C THR A 18 3.67 -4.56 -16.65
N CYS A 19 3.08 -3.61 -15.91
CA CYS A 19 2.14 -3.97 -14.84
C CYS A 19 0.69 -4.03 -15.33
N LYS A 20 0.26 -3.10 -16.20
CA LYS A 20 -1.17 -2.88 -16.49
C LYS A 20 -1.80 -3.99 -17.31
N LEU A 21 -1.33 -4.16 -18.54
CA LEU A 21 -1.86 -5.20 -19.43
C LEU A 21 -1.58 -6.60 -18.89
N ARG A 22 -0.43 -6.79 -18.24
CA ARG A 22 -0.06 -8.08 -17.65
C ARG A 22 -0.90 -8.46 -16.44
N SER A 23 -1.21 -7.49 -15.56
CA SER A 23 -2.10 -7.71 -14.43
C SER A 23 -3.52 -8.07 -14.90
N ILE A 24 -4.05 -7.29 -15.85
CA ILE A 24 -5.37 -7.56 -16.45
C ILE A 24 -5.37 -8.92 -17.15
N ALA A 25 -4.35 -9.23 -17.96
CA ALA A 25 -4.22 -10.52 -18.64
C ALA A 25 -4.16 -11.69 -17.64
N ASN A 26 -3.47 -11.54 -16.51
CA ASN A 26 -3.40 -12.56 -15.47
C ASN A 26 -4.76 -12.80 -14.80
N VAL A 27 -5.54 -11.75 -14.55
CA VAL A 27 -6.91 -11.86 -14.00
C VAL A 27 -7.86 -12.50 -15.02
N VAL A 28 -7.80 -12.05 -16.28
CA VAL A 28 -8.69 -12.50 -17.37
C VAL A 28 -8.31 -13.89 -17.90
N ALA A 29 -7.07 -14.36 -17.69
CA ALA A 29 -6.64 -15.70 -18.09
C ALA A 29 -7.47 -16.82 -17.45
N LYS A 30 -8.03 -16.58 -16.26
CA LYS A 30 -8.86 -17.56 -15.52
C LYS A 30 -10.35 -17.46 -15.85
N GLN A 31 -10.73 -16.61 -16.79
CA GLN A 31 -12.13 -16.22 -17.02
C GLN A 31 -12.69 -16.81 -18.31
N SER A 32 -14.00 -16.64 -18.51
CA SER A 32 -14.71 -17.20 -19.67
C SER A 32 -14.06 -16.78 -21.00
N PHE A 33 -14.19 -17.65 -22.01
CA PHE A 33 -13.69 -17.36 -23.36
C PHE A 33 -14.25 -16.04 -23.91
N MET A 34 -15.53 -15.73 -23.64
CA MET A 34 -16.18 -14.51 -24.10
C MET A 34 -15.49 -13.26 -23.54
N THR A 35 -15.11 -13.26 -22.26
CA THR A 35 -14.43 -12.11 -21.64
C THR A 35 -13.02 -11.91 -22.21
N ARG A 36 -12.31 -13.02 -22.49
CA ARG A 36 -11.00 -12.98 -23.15
C ARG A 36 -11.11 -12.41 -24.57
N PHE A 37 -12.12 -12.83 -25.33
CA PHE A 37 -12.41 -12.33 -26.67
C PHE A 37 -12.76 -10.84 -26.65
N ALA A 38 -13.63 -10.41 -25.74
CA ALA A 38 -14.03 -9.01 -25.59
C ALA A 38 -12.81 -8.12 -25.25
N LEU A 39 -11.97 -8.55 -24.30
CA LEU A 39 -10.75 -7.82 -23.94
C LEU A 39 -9.77 -7.72 -25.11
N ASN A 40 -9.55 -8.81 -25.85
CA ASN A 40 -8.67 -8.79 -27.02
C ASN A 40 -9.15 -7.80 -28.08
N ASN A 41 -10.46 -7.79 -28.40
CA ASN A 41 -11.03 -6.81 -29.32
C ASN A 41 -10.84 -5.38 -28.80
N LEU A 42 -11.08 -5.14 -27.51
CA LEU A 42 -10.92 -3.82 -26.90
C LEU A 42 -9.47 -3.31 -26.94
N ILE A 43 -8.50 -4.20 -26.68
CA ILE A 43 -7.06 -3.86 -26.77
C ILE A 43 -6.71 -3.47 -28.21
N THR A 44 -7.18 -4.23 -29.21
CA THR A 44 -6.93 -3.95 -30.62
C THR A 44 -7.60 -2.64 -31.06
N LEU A 45 -8.85 -2.39 -30.65
CA LEU A 45 -9.60 -1.17 -30.98
C LEU A 45 -8.98 0.08 -30.36
N THR A 46 -8.52 -0.01 -29.11
CA THR A 46 -7.92 1.13 -28.40
C THR A 46 -6.45 1.35 -28.75
N GLY A 47 -5.81 0.46 -29.52
CA GLY A 47 -4.38 0.52 -29.80
C GLY A 47 -3.52 0.49 -28.52
N SER A 48 -4.05 -0.10 -27.44
CA SER A 48 -3.41 -0.02 -26.12
C SER A 48 -2.10 -0.80 -26.11
N GLN A 49 -0.99 -0.10 -25.90
CA GLN A 49 0.32 -0.73 -25.84
C GLN A 49 0.56 -1.37 -24.46
N PRO A 50 1.17 -2.57 -24.40
CA PRO A 50 1.60 -3.18 -23.14
C PRO A 50 2.58 -2.27 -22.36
N LEU A 51 3.35 -1.48 -23.11
CA LEU A 51 4.35 -0.54 -22.62
C LEU A 51 4.00 0.87 -23.08
N ALA A 52 3.52 1.69 -22.15
CA ALA A 52 3.28 3.10 -22.39
C ALA A 52 4.38 3.93 -21.73
N LYS A 53 4.95 4.90 -22.46
CA LYS A 53 5.80 5.93 -21.87
C LYS A 53 4.92 6.84 -21.02
N MET A 54 5.27 6.99 -19.74
CA MET A 54 4.56 7.87 -18.80
C MET A 54 5.57 8.54 -17.88
N THR A 55 5.19 9.70 -17.34
CA THR A 55 5.98 10.41 -16.33
C THR A 55 5.86 9.73 -14.97
N ALA A 56 6.81 9.99 -14.07
CA ALA A 56 6.74 9.50 -12.70
C ALA A 56 5.47 9.97 -11.97
N LYS A 57 5.04 11.22 -12.24
CA LYS A 57 3.80 11.77 -11.68
C LYS A 57 2.57 11.00 -12.14
N GLU A 58 2.46 10.71 -13.44
CA GLU A 58 1.35 9.94 -14.00
C GLU A 58 1.32 8.49 -13.51
N PHE A 59 2.49 7.88 -13.30
CA PHE A 59 2.57 6.53 -12.74
C PHE A 59 2.13 6.48 -11.27
N MET A 60 2.59 7.43 -10.46
CA MET A 60 2.35 7.44 -9.02
C MET A 60 0.97 8.00 -8.67
N MET A 61 0.65 9.21 -9.16
CA MET A 61 -0.60 9.92 -8.87
C MET A 61 -1.74 9.48 -9.78
N GLY A 62 -1.43 8.79 -10.87
CA GLY A 62 -2.38 8.14 -11.76
C GLY A 62 -2.76 8.95 -12.99
N TYR A 63 -3.20 8.23 -14.01
CA TYR A 63 -3.60 8.75 -15.32
C TYR A 63 -4.83 7.99 -15.82
N LYS A 64 -5.63 8.65 -16.66
CA LYS A 64 -6.80 8.03 -17.31
C LYS A 64 -6.35 7.33 -18.59
N SER A 65 -6.88 6.14 -18.85
CA SER A 65 -6.67 5.46 -20.12
C SER A 65 -8.01 5.06 -20.74
N GLN A 66 -8.12 5.18 -22.06
CA GLN A 66 -9.34 4.82 -22.78
C GLN A 66 -9.76 3.36 -22.51
N LEU A 67 -8.79 2.45 -22.37
CA LEU A 67 -9.04 1.05 -22.03
C LEU A 67 -9.74 0.88 -20.67
N LEU A 68 -9.35 1.66 -19.67
CA LEU A 68 -9.94 1.59 -18.33
C LEU A 68 -11.32 2.23 -18.28
N THR A 69 -11.48 3.39 -18.91
CA THR A 69 -12.77 4.08 -18.97
C THR A 69 -13.81 3.21 -19.68
N LEU A 70 -13.45 2.60 -20.81
CA LEU A 70 -14.33 1.66 -21.50
C LEU A 70 -14.52 0.39 -20.67
N GLY A 71 -13.47 -0.14 -20.05
CA GLY A 71 -13.56 -1.31 -19.16
C GLY A 71 -14.50 -1.09 -17.98
N ASN A 72 -14.46 0.08 -17.35
CA ASN A 72 -15.35 0.46 -16.26
C ASN A 72 -16.80 0.57 -16.73
N GLN A 73 -17.03 1.21 -17.88
CA GLN A 73 -18.37 1.39 -18.43
C GLN A 73 -19.03 0.08 -18.85
N PHE A 74 -18.27 -0.85 -19.43
CA PHE A 74 -18.80 -2.14 -19.90
C PHE A 74 -18.75 -3.25 -18.84
N MET A 75 -17.86 -3.17 -17.85
CA MET A 75 -17.66 -4.18 -16.80
C MET A 75 -17.37 -3.53 -15.43
N PRO A 76 -18.34 -2.78 -14.86
CA PRO A 76 -18.14 -2.07 -13.60
C PRO A 76 -17.89 -3.01 -12.41
N GLY A 77 -18.33 -4.27 -12.49
CA GLY A 77 -18.09 -5.29 -11.46
C GLY A 77 -16.65 -5.82 -11.39
N TRP A 78 -15.79 -5.51 -12.36
CA TRP A 78 -14.37 -5.93 -12.37
C TRP A 78 -13.40 -4.77 -12.29
N ILE A 79 -13.67 -3.68 -13.01
CA ILE A 79 -12.81 -2.50 -13.05
C ILE A 79 -13.67 -1.33 -12.60
N TYR A 80 -13.63 -1.01 -11.32
CA TYR A 80 -14.42 0.09 -10.76
C TYR A 80 -13.70 1.44 -10.80
N PHE A 81 -12.52 1.50 -11.40
CA PHE A 81 -11.66 2.69 -11.43
C PHE A 81 -11.36 3.13 -12.87
N ASP A 82 -11.44 4.44 -13.10
CA ASP A 82 -11.12 5.05 -14.40
C ASP A 82 -9.67 5.51 -14.52
N LYS A 83 -8.96 5.52 -13.39
CA LYS A 83 -7.60 6.04 -13.23
C LYS A 83 -6.73 4.98 -12.58
N LEU A 84 -5.51 4.82 -13.11
CA LEU A 84 -4.51 3.93 -12.54
C LEU A 84 -3.32 4.74 -12.05
N GLY A 85 -3.17 4.83 -10.73
CA GLY A 85 -1.97 5.35 -10.06
C GLY A 85 -1.58 4.46 -8.88
N LEU A 86 -0.28 4.30 -8.62
CA LEU A 86 0.17 3.46 -7.51
C LEU A 86 -0.24 4.02 -6.15
N ILE A 87 0.00 5.32 -5.92
CA ILE A 87 -0.34 6.02 -4.69
C ILE A 87 -1.86 6.23 -4.60
N ASP A 88 -2.48 6.60 -5.72
CA ASP A 88 -3.93 6.82 -5.82
C ASP A 88 -4.72 5.61 -5.28
N ARG A 89 -4.27 4.39 -5.61
CA ARG A 89 -4.87 3.15 -5.12
C ARG A 89 -4.45 2.77 -3.70
N MET A 90 -3.28 3.23 -3.24
CA MET A 90 -2.78 2.97 -1.90
C MET A 90 -3.52 3.78 -0.83
N TYR A 91 -3.98 4.98 -1.18
CA TYR A 91 -4.70 5.92 -0.31
C TYR A 91 -6.21 6.00 -0.61
N ASP A 92 -6.72 5.12 -1.45
CA ASP A 92 -8.16 4.93 -1.62
C ASP A 92 -8.69 4.24 -0.36
N PHE A 93 -9.39 4.95 0.52
CA PHE A 93 -9.97 4.43 1.77
C PHE A 93 -11.50 4.39 1.75
N GLU A 94 -12.14 4.50 0.58
CA GLU A 94 -13.60 4.57 0.50
C GLU A 94 -14.26 3.32 1.11
N GLY A 95 -15.07 3.54 2.15
CA GLY A 95 -15.84 2.48 2.82
C GLY A 95 -15.07 1.60 3.81
N ASP A 96 -13.78 1.87 4.02
CA ASP A 96 -12.99 1.18 5.04
C ASP A 96 -12.93 2.01 6.33
N TYR A 97 -13.00 1.34 7.47
CA TYR A 97 -12.84 1.94 8.79
C TYR A 97 -12.11 0.97 9.70
N GLU A 98 -11.24 1.51 10.55
CA GLU A 98 -10.60 0.78 11.64
C GLU A 98 -11.13 1.28 12.98
N THR A 99 -11.19 0.35 13.93
CA THR A 99 -11.39 0.66 15.34
C THR A 99 -10.07 0.42 16.05
N VAL A 100 -9.72 1.34 16.93
CA VAL A 100 -8.45 1.31 17.66
C VAL A 100 -8.72 1.33 19.15
N TYR A 101 -7.89 0.63 19.91
CA TYR A 101 -7.93 0.70 21.37
C TYR A 101 -7.52 2.10 21.81
N THR A 102 -8.36 2.76 22.60
CA THR A 102 -8.04 4.07 23.19
C THR A 102 -6.96 3.94 24.26
N GLY A 103 -6.94 2.80 24.95
CA GLY A 103 -6.09 2.52 26.10
C GLY A 103 -6.69 2.99 27.43
N GLU A 104 -8.01 3.16 27.49
CA GLU A 104 -8.74 3.46 28.74
C GLU A 104 -8.60 2.32 29.75
N ASP A 105 -8.77 1.07 29.30
CA ASP A 105 -8.61 -0.12 30.15
C ASP A 105 -7.13 -0.51 30.33
N ASP A 106 -6.35 -0.45 29.24
CA ASP A 106 -4.93 -0.78 29.23
C ASP A 106 -4.13 0.16 28.32
N LEU A 107 -3.28 0.98 28.95
CA LEU A 107 -2.40 1.91 28.26
C LEU A 107 -1.43 1.22 27.29
N SER A 108 -1.10 -0.06 27.51
CA SER A 108 -0.20 -0.84 26.65
C SER A 108 -0.79 -1.07 25.26
N LEU A 109 -2.12 -1.18 25.15
CA LEU A 109 -2.85 -1.44 23.90
C LEU A 109 -3.20 -0.16 23.14
N SER A 110 -2.97 1.02 23.73
CA SER A 110 -3.39 2.29 23.17
C SER A 110 -2.83 2.52 21.75
N GLY A 111 -3.72 2.75 20.78
CA GLY A 111 -3.39 2.99 19.37
C GLY A 111 -3.19 1.73 18.53
N LEU A 112 -3.44 0.53 19.08
CA LEU A 112 -3.47 -0.71 18.31
C LEU A 112 -4.86 -0.95 17.71
N ILE A 113 -4.92 -1.68 16.60
CA ILE A 113 -6.15 -2.01 15.89
C ILE A 113 -6.91 -3.12 16.64
N ASP A 114 -8.21 -2.91 16.84
CA ASP A 114 -9.14 -3.93 17.34
C ASP A 114 -9.81 -4.66 16.17
N THR A 115 -10.57 -3.92 15.36
CA THR A 115 -11.21 -4.45 14.15
C THR A 115 -10.99 -3.57 12.94
N TYR A 116 -10.94 -4.22 11.77
CA TYR A 116 -10.93 -3.59 10.46
C TYR A 116 -12.21 -3.96 9.71
N ARG A 117 -13.00 -2.97 9.30
CA ARG A 117 -14.34 -3.13 8.71
C ARG A 117 -15.28 -3.99 9.58
N GLY A 118 -15.16 -3.87 10.90
CA GLY A 118 -15.96 -4.61 11.88
C GLY A 118 -15.54 -6.07 12.12
N SER A 119 -14.44 -6.54 11.51
CA SER A 119 -13.89 -7.88 11.70
C SER A 119 -12.45 -7.83 12.22
N GLN A 120 -12.06 -8.79 13.05
CA GLN A 120 -10.66 -9.01 13.43
C GLN A 120 -9.86 -9.74 12.35
N ASP A 121 -10.55 -10.37 11.41
CA ASP A 121 -9.98 -11.20 10.36
C ASP A 121 -10.26 -10.61 8.97
N LEU A 122 -9.22 -10.56 8.15
CA LEU A 122 -9.27 -10.13 6.77
C LEU A 122 -9.91 -11.19 5.86
N PRO A 123 -10.87 -10.81 5.00
CA PRO A 123 -11.59 -11.76 4.15
C PRO A 123 -10.72 -12.39 3.05
N GLN A 124 -9.61 -11.75 2.67
CA GLN A 124 -8.72 -12.25 1.63
C GLN A 124 -7.88 -13.47 2.02
N TRP A 125 -7.69 -13.74 3.31
CA TRP A 125 -6.84 -14.84 3.79
C TRP A 125 -7.66 -15.94 4.48
N LYS A 126 -7.20 -17.18 4.32
CA LYS A 126 -7.75 -18.33 5.05
C LYS A 126 -6.90 -18.62 6.27
N GLY A 127 -7.56 -18.85 7.40
CA GLY A 127 -6.92 -19.22 8.66
C GLY A 127 -6.48 -18.00 9.48
N ARG A 128 -6.81 -18.04 10.78
CA ARG A 128 -6.65 -16.91 11.71
C ARG A 128 -5.22 -16.37 11.77
N HIS A 129 -4.22 -17.23 11.65
CA HIS A 129 -2.81 -16.82 11.66
C HIS A 129 -2.48 -15.76 10.58
N CYS A 130 -3.10 -15.85 9.39
CA CYS A 130 -2.78 -14.97 8.27
C CYS A 130 -3.81 -13.84 8.09
N SER A 131 -5.04 -14.05 8.55
CA SER A 131 -6.13 -13.07 8.43
C SER A 131 -6.17 -12.07 9.57
N ASN A 132 -5.66 -12.43 10.75
CA ASN A 132 -5.85 -11.61 11.94
C ASN A 132 -5.06 -10.30 11.88
N VAL A 133 -5.74 -9.19 12.18
CA VAL A 133 -5.16 -7.83 12.26
C VAL A 133 -5.22 -7.24 13.66
N GLN A 134 -5.80 -7.99 14.61
CA GLN A 134 -5.96 -7.53 15.99
C GLN A 134 -4.58 -7.30 16.62
N TYR A 135 -4.47 -6.25 17.43
CA TYR A 135 -3.23 -5.81 18.08
C TYR A 135 -2.11 -5.38 17.13
N ALA A 136 -2.40 -5.25 15.83
CA ALA A 136 -1.47 -4.64 14.89
C ALA A 136 -1.45 -3.12 15.09
N SER A 137 -0.26 -2.55 14.98
CA SER A 137 -0.06 -1.11 14.86
C SER A 137 -0.34 -0.68 13.43
N ASP A 138 -0.97 0.48 13.26
CA ASP A 138 -1.04 1.15 11.97
C ASP A 138 0.31 1.78 11.58
N GLY A 139 1.33 1.76 12.44
CA GLY A 139 2.64 2.38 12.25
C GLY A 139 2.70 3.85 12.63
N THR A 140 1.60 4.44 13.12
CA THR A 140 1.59 5.76 13.76
C THR A 140 1.89 5.63 15.25
N LYS A 141 1.33 4.58 15.89
CA LYS A 141 1.57 4.28 17.31
C LYS A 141 1.76 2.79 17.55
N PHE A 142 2.80 2.43 18.30
CA PHE A 142 3.07 1.06 18.74
C PHE A 142 2.67 0.87 20.21
N LYS A 143 2.61 -0.39 20.66
CA LYS A 143 2.29 -0.73 22.05
C LYS A 143 3.23 0.00 23.02
N GLY A 144 2.73 0.38 24.19
CA GLY A 144 3.57 0.95 25.24
C GLY A 144 4.53 -0.10 25.80
N GLY A 145 5.72 0.33 26.24
CA GLY A 145 6.65 -0.55 26.97
C GLY A 145 7.30 -1.66 26.13
N VAL A 146 7.54 -1.42 24.84
CA VAL A 146 8.22 -2.38 23.94
C VAL A 146 9.63 -2.71 24.45
N THR A 147 9.94 -4.01 24.50
CA THR A 147 11.28 -4.55 24.77
C THR A 147 11.91 -5.13 23.50
N ARG A 148 13.23 -5.32 23.49
CA ARG A 148 13.96 -5.92 22.34
C ARG A 148 13.56 -7.37 22.01
N ASN A 149 12.80 -8.04 22.87
CA ASN A 149 12.34 -9.41 22.62
C ASN A 149 10.88 -9.46 22.15
N ASP A 150 10.25 -8.29 21.98
CA ASP A 150 8.86 -8.22 21.52
C ASP A 150 8.77 -8.30 20.00
N SER A 151 7.89 -9.16 19.50
CA SER A 151 7.43 -9.12 18.11
C SER A 151 6.26 -8.13 18.01
N LEU A 152 6.44 -7.06 17.24
CA LEU A 152 5.36 -6.10 16.99
C LEU A 152 4.65 -6.45 15.69
N LEU A 153 3.33 -6.29 15.64
CA LEU A 153 2.57 -6.45 14.40
C LEU A 153 2.32 -5.09 13.77
N PHE A 154 2.45 -5.02 12.44
CA PHE A 154 2.18 -3.84 11.64
C PHE A 154 1.17 -4.17 10.55
N PHE A 155 0.14 -3.34 10.41
CA PHE A 155 -0.88 -3.49 9.39
C PHE A 155 -1.16 -2.17 8.69
N ARG A 156 -1.19 -2.24 7.35
CA ARG A 156 -1.73 -1.20 6.47
C ARG A 156 -2.55 -1.88 5.39
N LYS A 157 -3.60 -1.20 4.93
CA LYS A 157 -4.47 -1.68 3.82
C LYS A 157 -3.65 -2.15 2.61
N SER A 158 -2.62 -1.41 2.24
CA SER A 158 -1.76 -1.69 1.08
C SER A 158 -0.96 -2.99 1.16
N LEU A 159 -0.65 -3.46 2.38
CA LEU A 159 0.05 -4.73 2.59
C LEU A 159 -0.89 -5.93 2.48
N CYS A 160 -2.20 -5.70 2.60
CA CYS A 160 -3.24 -6.72 2.60
C CYS A 160 -3.09 -7.79 3.69
N ARG A 161 -2.12 -7.71 4.62
CA ARG A 161 -1.85 -8.65 5.72
C ARG A 161 -1.12 -7.95 6.86
N ALA A 162 -1.26 -8.44 8.08
CA ALA A 162 -0.40 -8.03 9.19
C ALA A 162 1.00 -8.65 9.03
N ALA A 163 2.04 -7.86 9.27
CA ALA A 163 3.43 -8.28 9.18
C ALA A 163 4.13 -8.11 10.54
N PRO A 164 4.93 -9.09 10.97
CA PRO A 164 5.76 -8.92 12.16
C PRO A 164 6.94 -7.99 11.86
N LEU A 165 7.20 -7.08 12.80
CA LEU A 165 8.38 -6.28 12.92
C LEU A 165 9.20 -6.84 14.08
N ASN A 166 10.41 -7.28 13.75
CA ASN A 166 11.38 -7.74 14.72
C ASN A 166 12.36 -6.60 14.98
N SER A 167 12.78 -6.40 16.23
CA SER A 167 13.86 -5.47 16.51
C SER A 167 15.19 -6.10 16.08
N ASP A 168 15.66 -5.73 14.89
CA ASP A 168 17.02 -6.05 14.48
C ASP A 168 18.03 -5.33 15.40
N GLN A 169 19.23 -5.90 15.50
CA GLN A 169 20.27 -5.74 16.54
C GLN A 169 20.70 -4.29 16.93
N HIS A 170 20.25 -3.24 16.25
CA HIS A 170 20.63 -1.85 16.53
C HIS A 170 19.49 -1.03 17.15
N PRO A 171 19.71 -0.36 18.30
CA PRO A 171 18.67 0.43 18.93
C PRO A 171 18.39 1.69 18.09
N ALA A 172 17.27 1.69 17.37
CA ALA A 172 16.62 2.94 17.01
C ALA A 172 15.97 3.48 18.29
N VAL A 173 16.73 4.26 19.07
CA VAL A 173 16.17 5.05 20.16
C VAL A 173 15.38 6.18 19.50
N VAL A 174 14.12 5.91 19.18
CA VAL A 174 13.23 6.94 18.68
C VAL A 174 12.59 7.62 19.90
N HIS A 175 13.08 8.80 20.24
CA HIS A 175 12.48 9.64 21.28
C HIS A 175 11.15 10.20 20.78
N TYR A 176 10.04 9.51 21.06
CA TYR A 176 8.71 10.09 20.90
C TYR A 176 8.37 10.86 22.18
N ALA A 177 8.53 12.18 22.18
CA ALA A 177 7.95 13.01 23.23
C ALA A 177 6.46 13.18 22.95
N MET A 178 5.59 12.54 23.74
CA MET A 178 4.16 12.84 23.73
C MET A 178 3.95 14.21 24.38
N VAL A 179 3.79 15.26 23.56
CA VAL A 179 3.37 16.57 24.06
C VAL A 179 1.86 16.53 24.28
N THR A 180 1.42 16.31 25.53
CA THR A 180 0.03 16.53 25.91
C THR A 180 -0.22 18.03 26.04
N LYS A 181 -0.74 18.67 24.99
CA LYS A 181 -1.39 19.98 25.13
C LYS A 181 -2.89 19.78 24.96
N GLY A 182 -3.65 20.19 25.97
CA GLY A 182 -5.11 20.19 25.93
C GLY A 182 -5.61 20.92 24.67
N GLN A 183 -6.63 20.33 24.05
CA GLN A 183 -7.39 20.79 22.87
C GLN A 183 -6.69 20.63 21.51
N GLY A 184 -7.17 19.64 20.73
CA GLY A 184 -6.97 19.51 19.28
C GLY A 184 -5.76 18.67 18.86
N VAL A 185 -6.00 17.40 18.52
CA VAL A 185 -4.94 16.48 18.09
C VAL A 185 -4.61 16.73 16.61
N ALA A 186 -3.51 17.43 16.34
CA ALA A 186 -2.85 17.46 15.05
C ALA A 186 -1.37 17.13 15.24
N CYS A 187 -0.92 15.98 14.73
CA CYS A 187 0.50 15.66 14.62
C CYS A 187 1.11 16.50 13.50
N LYS A 188 1.84 17.57 13.85
CA LYS A 188 2.71 18.27 12.91
C LYS A 188 4.09 17.58 12.96
N PRO A 189 4.65 17.12 11.83
CA PRO A 189 5.99 16.53 11.82
C PRO A 189 7.03 17.65 12.00
N GLU A 190 7.70 17.66 13.14
CA GLU A 190 8.98 18.35 13.26
C GLU A 190 10.06 17.39 12.74
N SER A 191 10.91 17.92 11.86
CA SER A 191 11.83 17.22 10.95
C SER A 191 12.49 15.94 11.50
N MET A 192 12.34 14.83 10.76
CA MET A 192 13.23 13.67 10.78
C MET A 192 14.65 14.12 10.42
N ALA A 193 15.50 14.31 11.42
CA ALA A 193 16.94 14.32 11.23
C ALA A 193 17.46 12.93 11.65
N VAL A 194 17.81 12.10 10.66
CA VAL A 194 18.66 10.93 10.88
C VAL A 194 20.08 11.49 10.98
N THR A 195 20.60 11.62 12.20
CA THR A 195 22.04 11.82 12.39
C THR A 195 22.71 10.46 12.26
N ASP A 196 23.27 10.21 11.07
CA ASP A 196 24.28 9.17 10.87
C ASP A 196 25.51 9.57 11.68
N GLN A 197 25.68 9.00 12.87
CA GLN A 197 26.97 9.08 13.56
C GLN A 197 27.85 7.99 12.94
N GLU A 198 28.76 8.43 12.07
CA GLU A 198 29.87 7.65 11.51
C GLU A 198 30.59 6.84 12.59
N ALA A 199 30.83 5.57 12.25
CA ALA A 199 31.83 4.75 12.90
C ALA A 199 33.23 5.33 12.63
N LEU A 200 33.99 5.61 13.69
CA LEU A 200 35.46 5.73 13.68
C LEU A 200 35.95 5.52 15.12
N ASP A 201 36.65 4.40 15.30
CA ASP A 201 37.49 3.96 16.44
C ASP A 201 36.90 3.86 17.86
#